data_AF-A0A940SAE2-F1
#
_entry.id   AF-A0A940SAE2-F1
#
_cell.length_a   1.000
_cell.length_b   1.000
_cell.length_c   1.000
_cell.angle_alpha   90.00
_cell.angle_beta   90.00
_cell.angle_gamma   90.00
#
_symmetry.space_group_name_H-M   'P 1'
#
loop_
_entity.id
_entity.type
_entity.pdbx_description
1 polymer ?
#
loop_
_entity_poly.entity_id
_entity_poly.type
_entity_poly.pdbx_seq_one_letter_code
_entity_poly.pdbx_strand_id
1 'polypeptide(L)'
;MGTRDLSGPGQTRAIRDLLQSLFVCELVQPSQPLWLFFAWVTDVEILDNSARQFSSLCPDWPAAPVRLSTVLDGLLARGGRVAVVLRQDPHNQAFVTRLQALRQRHGAASVRWCVRPEFHEKGMLGDGFVLTGSMNLTVSGLTVNDEHITLRCDPAAVAQRRIELASKWAHQLQ
;
A
#
# COMPACT_ATOMS: atom_id res chain seq x y z
N MET A 1 -10.29 -18.15 -5.41
CA MET A 1 -10.26 -17.71 -3.99
C MET A 1 -11.31 -16.63 -3.81
N GLY A 2 -12.13 -16.72 -2.77
CA GLY A 2 -13.32 -15.85 -2.59
C GLY A 2 -13.00 -14.41 -2.17
N THR A 3 -14.01 -13.55 -2.28
CA THR A 3 -14.01 -12.18 -1.74
C THR A 3 -14.01 -12.22 -0.21
N ARG A 4 -13.22 -11.37 0.44
CA ARG A 4 -13.31 -11.10 1.89
C ARG A 4 -13.80 -9.68 2.10
N ASP A 5 -14.69 -9.53 3.06
CA ASP A 5 -15.32 -8.26 3.38
C ASP A 5 -15.19 -7.99 4.88
N LEU A 6 -14.60 -6.84 5.24
CA LEU A 6 -14.29 -6.46 6.61
C LEU A 6 -14.78 -5.03 6.87
N SER A 7 -15.44 -4.82 8.01
CA SER A 7 -15.88 -3.50 8.45
C SER A 7 -15.36 -3.17 9.85
N GLY A 8 -14.80 -1.97 10.01
CA GLY A 8 -14.51 -1.35 11.30
C GLY A 8 -15.79 -0.90 12.02
N PRO A 9 -15.66 -0.35 13.24
CA PRO A 9 -14.52 -0.50 14.15
C PRO A 9 -14.43 -1.91 14.76
N GLY A 10 -15.47 -2.74 14.63
CA GLY A 10 -15.51 -4.09 15.22
C GLY A 10 -14.45 -5.05 14.69
N GLN A 11 -13.91 -4.82 13.49
CA GLN A 11 -12.90 -5.67 12.86
C GLN A 11 -11.57 -4.94 12.58
N THR A 12 -11.27 -3.84 13.28
CA THR A 12 -10.02 -3.09 13.07
C THR A 12 -8.76 -3.96 13.19
N ARG A 13 -8.75 -4.94 14.11
CA ARG A 13 -7.65 -5.91 14.21
C ARG A 13 -7.52 -6.75 12.93
N ALA A 14 -8.63 -7.29 12.42
CA ALA A 14 -8.62 -8.09 11.20
C ALA A 14 -8.20 -7.27 9.96
N ILE A 15 -8.57 -5.99 9.90
CA ILE A 15 -8.11 -5.05 8.87
C ILE A 15 -6.58 -4.89 8.91
N ARG A 16 -6.00 -4.72 10.10
CA ARG A 16 -4.54 -4.62 10.29
C ARG A 16 -3.84 -5.93 9.94
N ASP A 17 -4.36 -7.06 10.41
CA ASP A 17 -3.81 -8.39 10.12
C ASP A 17 -3.84 -8.68 8.61
N LEU A 18 -4.91 -8.25 7.92
CA LEU A 18 -5.03 -8.33 6.47
C LEU A 18 -3.97 -7.47 5.79
N LEU A 19 -3.84 -6.19 6.14
CA LEU A 19 -2.83 -5.30 5.55
C LEU A 19 -1.42 -5.84 5.77
N GLN A 20 -1.10 -6.28 6.99
CA GLN A 20 0.15 -6.94 7.32
C GLN A 20 0.40 -8.15 6.42
N SER A 21 -0.60 -9.03 6.25
CA SER A 21 -0.49 -10.20 5.38
C SER A 21 -0.22 -9.81 3.92
N LEU A 22 -0.93 -8.80 3.40
CA LEU A 22 -0.73 -8.33 2.03
C LEU A 22 0.67 -7.76 1.82
N PHE A 23 1.16 -6.91 2.72
CA PHE A 23 2.51 -6.37 2.62
C PHE A 23 3.59 -7.43 2.81
N VAL A 24 3.36 -8.45 3.63
CA VAL A 24 4.25 -9.62 3.72
C VAL A 24 4.30 -10.40 2.41
N CYS A 25 3.15 -10.65 1.77
CA CYS A 25 3.13 -11.26 0.44
C CYS A 25 3.94 -10.45 -0.57
N GLU A 26 3.80 -9.12 -0.53
CA GLU A 26 4.54 -8.21 -1.41
C GLU A 26 6.05 -8.13 -1.09
N LEU A 27 6.48 -8.48 0.13
CA LEU A 27 7.90 -8.66 0.45
C LEU A 27 8.45 -10.00 -0.06
N VAL A 28 7.61 -11.04 -0.11
CA VAL A 28 8.00 -12.38 -0.60
C VAL A 28 8.04 -12.40 -2.13
N GLN A 29 7.01 -11.88 -2.77
CA GLN A 29 6.87 -11.82 -4.22
C GLN A 29 6.33 -10.44 -4.62
N PRO A 30 7.22 -9.46 -4.85
CA PRO A 30 6.82 -8.10 -5.18
C PRO A 30 6.03 -7.99 -6.49
N SER A 31 4.94 -7.23 -6.45
CA SER A 31 4.13 -6.92 -7.64
C SER A 31 4.85 -5.98 -8.63
N GLN A 32 4.40 -6.01 -9.89
CA GLN A 32 4.99 -5.26 -11.01
C GLN A 32 3.98 -4.36 -11.75
N PRO A 33 3.63 -3.17 -11.22
CA PRO A 33 3.97 -2.65 -9.89
C PRO A 33 2.89 -2.99 -8.84
N LEU A 34 3.25 -2.86 -7.56
CA LEU A 34 2.29 -2.63 -6.47
C LEU A 34 1.71 -1.22 -6.61
N TRP A 35 0.39 -1.13 -6.75
CA TRP A 35 -0.33 0.13 -6.78
C TRP A 35 -0.85 0.51 -5.40
N LEU A 36 -0.58 1.74 -4.99
CA LEU A 36 -1.20 2.40 -3.84
C LEU A 36 -1.99 3.61 -4.33
N PHE A 37 -3.31 3.60 -4.19
CA PHE A 37 -4.17 4.67 -4.71
C PHE A 37 -5.09 5.14 -3.58
N PHE A 38 -4.65 6.18 -2.85
CA PHE A 38 -5.34 6.68 -1.66
C PHE A 38 -5.44 8.20 -1.67
N ALA A 39 -6.62 8.72 -1.32
CA ALA A 39 -6.80 10.16 -1.17
C ALA A 39 -5.78 10.74 -0.19
N TRP A 40 -5.63 10.09 0.97
CA TRP A 40 -4.68 10.47 2.00
C TRP A 40 -3.81 9.29 2.44
N VAL A 41 -2.51 9.54 2.59
CA VAL A 41 -1.54 8.55 3.10
C VAL A 41 -0.61 9.22 4.09
N THR A 42 -0.43 8.58 5.24
CA THR A 42 0.68 8.85 6.16
C THR A 42 1.59 7.63 6.28
N ASP A 43 2.77 7.85 6.85
CA ASP A 43 3.75 6.79 7.08
C ASP A 43 3.39 5.95 8.32
N VAL A 44 2.25 5.27 8.22
CA VAL A 44 1.65 4.44 9.27
C VAL A 44 2.48 3.18 9.54
N GLU A 45 2.31 2.63 10.74
CA GLU A 45 2.84 1.32 11.10
C GLU A 45 2.02 0.23 10.41
N ILE A 46 2.71 -0.63 9.65
CA ILE A 46 2.09 -1.67 8.83
C ILE A 46 2.35 -3.06 9.42
N LEU A 47 3.58 -3.30 9.90
CA LEU A 47 3.98 -4.59 10.43
C LEU A 47 4.35 -4.48 11.91
N ASP A 48 3.80 -5.37 12.73
CA ASP A 48 4.24 -5.52 14.12
C ASP A 48 5.48 -6.42 14.18
N ASN A 49 6.68 -5.82 14.09
CA ASN A 49 7.94 -6.54 14.24
C ASN A 49 8.52 -6.46 15.66
N SER A 50 7.68 -6.17 16.68
CA SER A 50 8.13 -6.04 18.08
C SER A 50 8.80 -7.33 18.60
N ALA A 51 8.32 -8.48 18.15
CA ALA A 51 8.89 -9.80 18.45
C ALA A 51 9.86 -10.32 17.36
N ARG A 52 10.36 -9.45 16.48
CA ARG A 52 11.29 -9.80 15.37
C ARG A 52 10.77 -10.89 14.41
N GLN A 53 9.45 -11.01 14.28
CA GLN A 53 8.78 -12.07 13.51
C GLN A 53 9.13 -12.04 12.01
N PHE A 54 9.55 -10.88 11.48
CA PHE A 54 9.90 -10.71 10.08
C PHE A 54 11.40 -10.80 9.79
N SER A 55 12.22 -11.28 10.74
CA SER A 55 13.69 -11.35 10.57
C SER A 55 14.14 -12.28 9.43
N SER A 56 13.34 -13.29 9.07
CA SER A 56 13.62 -14.16 7.92
C SER A 56 13.43 -13.46 6.58
N LEU A 57 12.57 -12.43 6.53
CA LEU A 57 12.40 -11.57 5.37
C LEU A 57 13.44 -10.46 5.40
N CYS A 58 13.48 -9.67 6.48
CA CYS A 58 14.32 -8.49 6.64
C CYS A 58 15.14 -8.60 7.94
N PRO A 59 16.36 -9.17 7.89
CA PRO A 59 17.17 -9.39 9.10
C PRO A 59 17.54 -8.11 9.85
N ASP A 60 17.73 -7.01 9.11
CA ASP A 60 18.19 -5.71 9.64
C ASP A 60 17.09 -4.87 10.28
N TRP A 61 15.83 -5.33 10.23
CA TRP A 61 14.73 -4.57 10.84
C TRP A 61 14.77 -4.63 12.38
N PRO A 62 14.44 -3.52 13.05
CA PRO A 62 14.48 -3.45 14.51
C PRO A 62 13.38 -4.32 15.13
N ALA A 63 13.55 -4.65 16.41
CA ALA A 63 12.50 -5.23 17.25
C ALA A 63 11.45 -4.17 17.64
N ALA A 64 10.75 -3.61 16.65
CA ALA A 64 9.77 -2.54 16.80
C ALA A 64 8.78 -2.54 15.62
N PRO A 65 7.62 -1.86 15.71
CA PRO A 65 6.73 -1.68 14.57
C PRO A 65 7.44 -1.09 13.35
N VAL A 66 7.13 -1.62 12.16
CA VAL A 66 7.74 -1.21 10.88
C VAL A 66 6.75 -0.39 10.08
N ARG A 67 7.19 0.79 9.65
CA ARG A 67 6.36 1.77 8.92
C ARG A 67 6.25 1.45 7.43
N LEU A 68 5.20 1.97 6.81
CA LEU A 68 4.91 1.82 5.38
C LEU A 68 6.13 2.13 4.51
N SER A 69 6.82 3.25 4.72
CA SER A 69 8.00 3.61 3.93
C SER A 69 9.14 2.60 4.04
N THR A 70 9.38 2.01 5.22
CA THR A 70 10.38 0.96 5.43
C THR A 70 9.97 -0.36 4.76
N VAL A 71 8.68 -0.70 4.78
CA VAL A 71 8.15 -1.85 4.04
C VAL A 71 8.34 -1.67 2.54
N LEU A 72 8.01 -0.49 2.00
CA LEU A 72 8.21 -0.17 0.59
C LEU A 72 9.70 -0.21 0.20
N ASP A 73 10.59 0.28 1.05
CA ASP A 73 12.05 0.18 0.85
C ASP A 73 12.49 -1.27 0.71
N GLY A 74 12.02 -2.15 1.61
CA GLY A 74 12.29 -3.58 1.55
C GLY A 74 11.75 -4.23 0.27
N LEU A 75 10.53 -3.90 -0.13
CA LEU A 75 9.93 -4.39 -1.37
C LEU A 75 10.75 -3.98 -2.60
N LEU A 76 11.16 -2.71 -2.65
CA LEU A 76 11.95 -2.15 -3.75
C LEU A 76 13.34 -2.79 -3.83
N ALA A 77 13.98 -3.04 -2.68
CA ALA A 77 15.26 -3.75 -2.61
C ALA A 77 15.21 -5.18 -3.17
N ARG A 78 14.01 -5.77 -3.28
CA ARG A 78 13.76 -7.09 -3.88
C ARG A 78 13.33 -7.03 -5.35
N GLY A 79 13.51 -5.87 -6.00
CA GLY A 79 13.17 -5.68 -7.42
C GLY A 79 11.69 -5.38 -7.67
N GLY A 80 10.90 -5.15 -6.62
CA GLY A 80 9.53 -4.68 -6.76
C GLY A 80 9.45 -3.28 -7.34
N ARG A 81 8.25 -2.89 -7.80
CA ARG A 81 7.97 -1.54 -8.27
C ARG A 81 6.74 -0.99 -7.57
N VAL A 82 6.72 0.31 -7.31
CA VAL A 82 5.63 0.99 -6.63
C VAL A 82 5.09 2.10 -7.52
N ALA A 83 3.77 2.08 -7.71
CA ALA A 83 3.01 3.13 -8.38
C ALA A 83 2.02 3.76 -7.40
N VAL A 84 2.14 5.06 -7.15
CA VAL A 84 1.29 5.76 -6.17
C VAL A 84 0.41 6.83 -6.82
N VAL A 85 -0.88 6.86 -6.50
CA VAL A 85 -1.81 7.93 -6.86
C VAL A 85 -2.33 8.58 -5.59
N LEU A 86 -2.14 9.89 -5.46
CA LEU A 86 -2.47 10.66 -4.26
C LEU A 86 -3.33 11.88 -4.58
N ARG A 87 -4.09 12.36 -3.59
CA ARG A 87 -4.74 13.67 -3.68
C ARG A 87 -3.72 14.80 -3.53
N GLN A 88 -3.94 15.92 -4.23
CA GLN A 88 -3.23 17.17 -3.94
C GLN A 88 -3.73 17.75 -2.62
N ASP A 89 -3.01 17.45 -1.55
CA ASP A 89 -3.36 17.83 -0.18
C ASP A 89 -2.08 17.92 0.66
N PRO A 90 -1.90 18.97 1.50
CA PRO A 90 -0.78 19.09 2.42
C PRO A 90 -0.56 17.86 3.30
N HIS A 91 -1.62 17.12 3.62
CA HIS A 91 -1.56 15.88 4.40
C HIS A 91 -0.63 14.83 3.78
N ASN A 92 -0.50 14.81 2.45
CA ASN A 92 0.33 13.85 1.73
C ASN A 92 1.80 14.29 1.61
N GLN A 93 2.14 15.53 1.95
CA GLN A 93 3.47 16.10 1.66
C GLN A 93 4.60 15.29 2.30
N ALA A 94 4.43 14.88 3.57
CA ALA A 94 5.43 14.09 4.28
C ALA A 94 5.63 12.69 3.67
N PHE A 95 4.58 12.10 3.09
CA PHE A 95 4.67 10.83 2.39
C PHE A 95 5.30 11.00 1.00
N VAL A 96 4.98 12.07 0.27
CA VAL A 96 5.62 12.41 -1.01
C VAL A 96 7.13 12.58 -0.86
N THR A 97 7.60 13.26 0.20
CA THR A 97 9.04 13.39 0.48
C THR A 97 9.72 12.03 0.69
N ARG A 98 9.03 11.07 1.31
CA ARG A 98 9.54 9.70 1.45
C ARG A 98 9.60 8.97 0.10
N LEU A 99 8.59 9.12 -0.75
CA LEU A 99 8.60 8.57 -2.10
C LEU A 99 9.76 9.12 -2.94
N GLN A 100 10.06 10.43 -2.80
CA GLN A 100 11.22 11.05 -3.42
C GLN A 100 12.54 10.42 -2.94
N ALA A 101 12.70 10.21 -1.63
CA ALA A 101 13.89 9.56 -1.08
C ALA A 101 14.02 8.09 -1.56
N LEU A 102 12.91 7.34 -1.60
CA LEU A 102 12.90 5.97 -2.13
C LEU A 102 13.26 5.94 -3.62
N ARG A 103 12.75 6.89 -4.41
CA ARG A 103 13.10 7.04 -5.82
C ARG A 103 14.58 7.37 -6.04
N GLN A 104 15.16 8.24 -5.20
CA GLN A 104 16.59 8.54 -5.27
C GLN A 104 17.45 7.29 -5.01
N ARG A 105 17.00 6.41 -4.10
CA ARG A 105 17.70 5.16 -3.76
C ARG A 105 17.54 4.06 -4.81
N HIS A 106 16.32 3.84 -5.30
CA HIS A 106 15.97 2.67 -6.12
C HIS A 106 15.76 2.96 -7.61
N GLY A 107 15.80 4.24 -7.99
CA GLY A 107 15.64 4.70 -9.38
C GLY A 107 14.20 5.06 -9.76
N ALA A 108 14.09 5.92 -10.78
CA ALA A 108 12.84 6.47 -11.29
C ALA A 108 11.87 5.42 -11.87
N ALA A 109 12.40 4.33 -12.43
CA ALA A 109 11.57 3.25 -12.97
C ALA A 109 10.89 2.42 -11.86
N SER A 110 11.47 2.39 -10.66
CA SER A 110 11.04 1.55 -9.54
C SER A 110 9.99 2.23 -8.66
N VAL A 111 10.05 3.57 -8.56
CA VAL A 111 9.11 4.36 -7.74
C VAL A 111 8.54 5.49 -8.58
N ARG A 112 7.25 5.38 -8.89
CA ARG A 112 6.53 6.38 -9.67
C ARG A 112 5.29 6.85 -8.91
N TRP A 113 4.95 8.12 -9.02
CA TRP A 113 3.73 8.62 -8.40
C TRP A 113 3.09 9.76 -9.17
N CYS A 114 1.82 10.03 -8.92
CA CYS A 114 1.15 11.25 -9.36
C CYS A 114 0.24 11.82 -8.26
N VAL A 115 0.03 13.13 -8.32
CA VAL A 115 -0.75 13.89 -7.35
C VAL A 115 -1.86 14.61 -8.10
N ARG A 116 -3.11 14.48 -7.67
CA ARG A 116 -4.28 14.99 -8.40
C ARG A 116 -5.29 15.70 -7.48
N PRO A 117 -5.78 16.90 -7.84
CA PRO A 117 -6.68 17.67 -6.97
C PRO A 117 -7.93 16.92 -6.50
N GLU A 118 -8.59 16.21 -7.41
CA GLU A 118 -9.90 15.58 -7.17
C GLU A 118 -9.81 14.08 -6.87
N PHE A 119 -8.61 13.57 -6.60
CA PHE A 119 -8.44 12.15 -6.36
C PHE A 119 -8.98 11.74 -4.97
N HIS A 120 -9.91 10.78 -4.95
CA HIS A 120 -10.58 10.34 -3.72
C HIS A 120 -10.70 8.81 -3.59
N GLU A 121 -10.17 8.03 -4.53
CA GLU A 121 -10.17 6.57 -4.44
C GLU A 121 -9.22 6.08 -3.33
N LYS A 122 -9.47 4.88 -2.83
CA LYS A 122 -8.76 4.28 -1.69
C LYS A 122 -8.62 2.79 -1.90
N GLY A 123 -7.39 2.33 -2.04
CA GLY A 123 -7.11 0.93 -2.21
C GLY A 123 -5.69 0.62 -2.64
N MET A 124 -5.47 -0.69 -2.78
CA MET A 124 -4.21 -1.28 -3.21
C MET A 124 -4.50 -2.31 -4.29
N LEU A 125 -3.58 -2.45 -5.23
CA LEU A 125 -3.63 -3.50 -6.23
C LEU A 125 -2.23 -4.11 -6.38
N GLY A 126 -2.13 -5.39 -6.05
CA GLY A 126 -0.98 -6.24 -6.37
C GLY A 126 -1.32 -7.19 -7.51
N ASP A 127 -0.37 -8.07 -7.86
CA ASP A 127 -0.50 -9.04 -8.95
C ASP A 127 -1.51 -10.15 -8.62
N GLY A 128 -1.75 -10.41 -7.34
CA GLY A 128 -2.69 -11.43 -6.87
C GLY A 128 -3.91 -10.90 -6.11
N PHE A 129 -4.04 -9.59 -5.92
CA PHE A 129 -5.12 -9.04 -5.11
C PHE A 129 -5.51 -7.61 -5.50
N VAL A 130 -6.76 -7.27 -5.23
CA VAL A 130 -7.25 -5.89 -5.15
C VAL A 130 -7.91 -5.68 -3.79
N LEU A 131 -7.48 -4.63 -3.10
CA LEU A 131 -8.08 -4.14 -1.87
C LEU A 131 -8.71 -2.78 -2.15
N THR A 132 -10.00 -2.61 -1.86
CA THR A 132 -10.71 -1.34 -2.06
C THR A 132 -11.63 -1.06 -0.89
N GLY A 133 -11.95 0.21 -0.64
CA GLY A 133 -12.87 0.53 0.44
C GLY A 133 -12.98 2.02 0.71
N SER A 134 -13.48 2.35 1.90
CA SER A 134 -13.53 3.72 2.42
C SER A 134 -12.24 4.15 3.13
N MET A 135 -11.36 3.20 3.45
CA MET A 135 -10.20 3.38 4.31
C MET A 135 -9.02 4.06 3.63
N ASN A 136 -8.57 5.19 4.16
CA ASN A 136 -7.27 5.76 3.81
C ASN A 136 -6.13 5.08 4.57
N LEU A 137 -4.90 5.10 4.05
CA LEU A 137 -3.71 4.68 4.79
C LEU A 137 -3.22 5.80 5.73
N THR A 138 -4.04 6.16 6.71
CA THR A 138 -3.72 7.14 7.74
C THR A 138 -3.89 6.51 9.13
N VAL A 139 -3.32 7.15 10.16
CA VAL A 139 -3.45 6.66 11.55
C VAL A 139 -4.94 6.48 11.90
N SER A 140 -5.75 7.52 11.67
CA SER A 140 -7.19 7.48 11.95
C SER A 140 -7.94 6.41 11.13
N GLY A 141 -7.57 6.21 9.86
CA GLY A 141 -8.13 5.16 9.02
C GLY A 141 -7.85 3.75 9.56
N LEU A 142 -6.71 3.54 10.21
CA LEU A 142 -6.32 2.25 10.79
C LEU A 142 -6.71 2.04 12.27
N THR A 143 -7.18 3.08 12.97
CA THR A 143 -7.42 3.01 14.42
C THR A 143 -8.83 3.39 14.86
N VAL A 144 -9.46 4.37 14.21
CA VAL A 144 -10.65 5.07 14.76
C VAL A 144 -11.87 4.95 13.87
N ASN A 145 -11.70 5.05 12.56
CA ASN A 145 -12.82 5.22 11.64
C ASN A 145 -13.64 3.93 11.47
N ASP A 146 -14.94 4.10 11.21
CA ASP A 146 -15.82 3.05 10.69
C ASP A 146 -15.54 2.87 9.20
N GLU A 147 -14.63 1.95 8.91
CA GLU A 147 -14.12 1.74 7.55
C GLU A 147 -14.56 0.39 7.00
N HIS A 148 -14.99 0.37 5.75
CA HIS A 148 -15.33 -0.84 5.04
C HIS A 148 -14.27 -1.14 3.98
N ILE A 149 -13.73 -2.35 3.99
CA ILE A 149 -12.75 -2.81 3.00
C ILE A 149 -13.15 -4.17 2.40
N THR A 150 -12.98 -4.28 1.10
CA THR A 150 -13.19 -5.49 0.33
C THR A 150 -11.86 -5.94 -0.29
N LEU A 151 -11.48 -7.17 -0.02
CA LEU A 151 -10.38 -7.86 -0.69
C LEU A 151 -10.94 -8.83 -1.73
N ARG A 152 -10.43 -8.75 -2.96
CA ARG A 152 -10.68 -9.76 -4.00
C ARG A 152 -9.35 -10.32 -4.50
N CYS A 153 -9.29 -11.65 -4.62
CA CYS A 153 -8.16 -12.38 -5.20
C CYS A 153 -8.58 -13.17 -6.45
N ASP A 154 -9.74 -12.83 -7.03
CA ASP A 154 -10.17 -13.38 -8.31
C ASP A 154 -9.30 -12.81 -9.45
N PRO A 155 -8.65 -13.66 -10.27
CA PRO A 155 -7.75 -13.18 -11.32
C PRO A 155 -8.41 -12.24 -12.32
N ALA A 156 -9.69 -12.44 -12.66
CA ALA A 156 -10.40 -11.59 -13.61
C ALA A 156 -10.63 -10.18 -13.01
N ALA A 157 -11.06 -10.10 -11.76
CA ALA A 157 -11.22 -8.83 -11.03
C ALA A 157 -9.90 -8.08 -10.88
N VAL A 158 -8.80 -8.79 -10.56
CA VAL A 158 -7.46 -8.20 -10.45
C VAL A 158 -6.98 -7.67 -11.80
N ALA A 159 -7.12 -8.47 -12.87
CA ALA A 159 -6.72 -8.07 -14.22
C ALA A 159 -7.53 -6.87 -14.72
N GLN A 160 -8.86 -6.88 -14.53
CA GLN A 160 -9.73 -5.77 -14.89
C GLN A 160 -9.29 -4.50 -14.15
N ARG A 161 -9.10 -4.57 -12.84
CA ARG A 161 -8.71 -3.40 -12.05
C ARG A 161 -7.34 -2.85 -12.46
N ARG A 162 -6.41 -3.73 -12.82
CA ARG A 162 -5.10 -3.34 -13.35
C ARG A 162 -5.21 -2.55 -14.64
N ILE A 163 -6.04 -3.02 -15.58
CA ILE A 163 -6.28 -2.32 -16.85
C ILE A 163 -6.90 -0.94 -16.58
N GLU A 164 -7.88 -0.85 -15.69
CA GLU A 164 -8.53 0.42 -15.32
C GLU A 164 -7.52 1.43 -14.75
N LEU A 165 -6.71 1.01 -13.76
CA LEU A 165 -5.71 1.88 -13.14
C LEU A 165 -4.61 2.28 -14.12
N ALA A 166 -4.12 1.33 -14.92
CA ALA A 166 -3.07 1.61 -15.90
C ALA A 166 -3.58 2.60 -16.97
N SER A 167 -4.79 2.39 -17.50
CA SER A 167 -5.41 3.28 -18.48
C SER A 167 -5.57 4.70 -17.92
N LYS A 168 -6.11 4.82 -16.70
CA LYS A 168 -6.34 6.11 -16.06
C LYS A 168 -5.05 6.83 -15.68
N TRP A 169 -4.06 6.13 -15.11
CA TRP A 169 -2.98 6.76 -14.36
C TRP A 169 -1.57 6.50 -14.89
N ALA A 170 -1.31 5.46 -15.69
CA ALA A 170 0.07 5.08 -16.02
C ALA A 170 0.85 6.18 -16.78
N HIS A 171 0.16 6.95 -17.63
CA HIS A 171 0.72 8.08 -18.37
C HIS A 171 0.91 9.34 -17.50
N GLN A 172 0.30 9.36 -16.31
CA GLN A 172 0.29 10.48 -15.37
C GLN A 172 1.36 10.34 -14.27
N LEU A 173 1.89 9.13 -14.08
CA LEU A 173 2.92 8.79 -13.12
C LEU A 173 4.28 9.36 -13.55
N GLN A 174 4.88 10.19 -12.70
CA GLN A 174 6.22 10.78 -12.93
C GLN A 174 7.34 9.89 -12.41
#